data_AF-A0A4P5W9Y3-F1
#
_entry.id   AF-A0A4P5W9Y3-F1
#
_cell.length_a   1.000
_cell.length_b   1.000
_cell.length_c   1.000
_cell.angle_alpha   90.00
_cell.angle_beta   90.00
_cell.angle_gamma   90.00
#
_symmetry.space_group_name_H-M   'P 1'
#
loop_
_entity.id
_entity.type
_entity.pdbx_description
1 polymer ?
#
loop_
_entity_poly.entity_id
_entity_poly.type
_entity_poly.pdbx_seq_one_letter_code
_entity_poly.pdbx_strand_id
1 'polypeptide(L)'
;MTNIQRNRTLQQATTSLSGADVLKAARDFFQRGSGIYSAFVEQEGPTHMTLRGQGGEEIVVGVAMAGAATAVTASSYLFDQQVALFLASLPPAAPVDALAGAAS
;
A
#
# COMPACT_ATOMS: atom_id res chain seq x y z
N MET A 1 6.00 -24.19 -12.74
CA MET A 1 5.49 -22.96 -13.39
C MET A 1 5.64 -21.78 -12.44
N THR A 2 6.75 -21.05 -12.55
CA THR A 2 6.97 -19.82 -11.77
C THR A 2 6.07 -18.74 -12.37
N ASN A 3 5.07 -18.30 -11.61
CA ASN A 3 4.09 -17.31 -12.06
C ASN A 3 4.73 -15.91 -12.17
N ILE A 4 5.40 -15.67 -13.30
CA ILE A 4 6.03 -14.41 -13.69
C ILE A 4 5.06 -13.22 -13.81
N GLN A 5 3.74 -13.45 -13.73
CA GLN A 5 2.76 -12.36 -13.71
C GLN A 5 2.61 -11.73 -12.31
N ARG A 6 2.91 -12.47 -11.23
CA ARG A 6 2.80 -11.95 -9.85
C ARG A 6 3.67 -10.73 -9.59
N ASN A 7 4.83 -10.64 -10.24
CA ASN A 7 5.81 -9.57 -9.95
C ASN A 7 5.64 -8.33 -10.83
N ARG A 8 4.67 -8.30 -11.77
CA ARG A 8 4.61 -7.21 -12.77
C ARG A 8 3.81 -6.00 -12.31
N THR A 9 2.79 -6.19 -11.47
CA THR A 9 1.89 -5.12 -10.99
C THR A 9 1.76 -5.08 -9.46
N LEU A 10 2.22 -6.12 -8.76
CA LEU A 10 2.19 -6.18 -7.30
C LEU A 10 3.45 -5.52 -6.72
N GLN A 11 3.24 -4.44 -5.99
CA GLN A 11 4.28 -3.72 -5.27
C GLN A 11 4.07 -3.87 -3.77
N GLN A 12 5.15 -3.84 -2.99
CA GLN A 12 5.08 -4.09 -1.55
C GLN A 12 6.01 -3.17 -0.75
N ALA A 13 5.60 -2.86 0.48
CA ALA A 13 6.40 -2.16 1.47
C ALA A 13 6.07 -2.68 2.89
N THR A 14 6.95 -2.38 3.85
CA THR A 14 6.67 -2.61 5.27
C THR A 14 6.70 -1.27 6.01
N THR A 15 5.70 -1.02 6.85
CA THR A 15 5.51 0.24 7.55
C THR A 15 5.27 0.04 9.04
N SER A 16 5.60 1.07 9.83
CA SER A 16 5.28 1.14 11.26
C SER A 16 3.83 1.54 11.54
N LEU A 17 3.06 1.96 10.53
CA LEU A 17 1.63 2.26 10.68
C LEU A 17 0.81 1.00 10.97
N SER A 18 -0.33 1.17 11.65
CA SER A 18 -1.34 0.12 11.76
C SER A 18 -2.00 -0.15 10.41
N GLY A 19 -2.59 -1.33 10.21
CA GLY A 19 -3.31 -1.65 8.98
C GLY A 19 -4.43 -0.65 8.66
N ALA A 20 -5.19 -0.22 9.67
CA ALA A 20 -6.24 0.79 9.51
C ALA A 20 -5.67 2.16 9.08
N ASP A 21 -4.54 2.57 9.66
CA ASP A 21 -3.88 3.82 9.29
C ASP A 21 -3.30 3.79 7.88
N VAL A 22 -2.83 2.64 7.41
CA VAL A 22 -2.40 2.45 6.01
C VAL A 22 -3.58 2.60 5.05
N LEU A 23 -4.72 1.96 5.33
CA LEU A 23 -5.92 2.08 4.49
C LEU A 23 -6.44 3.51 4.46
N LYS A 24 -6.41 4.22 5.59
CA LYS A 24 -6.70 5.65 5.66
C LYS A 24 -5.71 6.47 4.82
N ALA A 25 -4.41 6.22 4.96
CA ALA A 25 -3.38 6.91 4.19
C ALA A 25 -3.53 6.68 2.68
N ALA A 26 -3.91 5.46 2.26
CA ALA A 26 -4.20 5.15 0.86
C ALA A 26 -5.34 6.00 0.32
N ARG A 27 -6.48 6.04 1.02
CA ARG A 27 -7.61 6.91 0.67
C ARG A 27 -7.17 8.36 0.51
N ASP A 28 -6.51 8.90 1.52
CA ASP A 28 -6.12 10.31 1.52
C ASP A 28 -5.10 10.62 0.41
N PHE A 29 -4.21 9.68 0.09
CA PHE A 29 -3.22 9.83 -0.97
C PHE A 29 -3.89 9.87 -2.35
N PHE A 30 -4.68 8.85 -2.68
CA PHE A 30 -5.26 8.70 -4.01
C PHE A 30 -6.44 9.65 -4.27
N GLN A 31 -7.18 10.09 -3.25
CA GLN A 31 -8.22 11.12 -3.43
C GLN A 31 -7.64 12.51 -3.72
N ARG A 32 -6.41 12.80 -3.28
CA ARG A 32 -5.73 14.10 -3.47
C ARG A 32 -4.88 14.18 -4.74
N GLY A 33 -4.76 13.10 -5.50
CA GLY A 33 -3.99 13.10 -6.76
C GLY A 33 -4.47 14.16 -7.75
N SER A 34 -3.56 14.71 -8.57
CA SER A 34 -3.95 15.60 -9.68
C SER A 34 -4.91 14.85 -10.61
N GLY A 35 -5.93 15.53 -11.15
CA GLY A 35 -7.19 14.92 -11.63
C GLY A 35 -7.12 13.56 -12.33
N ILE A 36 -6.15 13.32 -13.22
CA ILE A 36 -6.00 12.04 -13.95
C ILE A 36 -5.54 10.85 -13.07
N TYR A 37 -4.92 11.12 -11.92
CA TYR A 37 -4.44 10.12 -10.97
C TYR A 37 -5.28 10.07 -9.69
N SER A 38 -6.42 10.76 -9.69
CA SER A 38 -7.36 10.67 -8.57
C SER A 38 -8.13 9.35 -8.63
N ALA A 39 -8.19 8.64 -7.51
CA ALA A 39 -9.02 7.46 -7.34
C ALA A 39 -9.81 7.54 -6.04
N PHE A 40 -11.05 7.05 -6.09
CA PHE A 40 -12.01 7.14 -5.00
C PHE A 40 -12.35 5.74 -4.50
N VAL A 41 -12.63 5.62 -3.21
CA VAL A 41 -12.91 4.32 -2.60
C VAL A 41 -14.17 3.71 -3.21
N GLU A 42 -14.03 2.49 -3.71
CA GLU A 42 -15.13 1.68 -4.19
C GLU A 42 -15.58 0.69 -3.12
N GLN A 43 -14.62 -0.03 -2.51
CA GLN A 43 -14.87 -0.96 -1.41
C GLN A 43 -13.79 -0.83 -0.34
N GLU A 44 -14.18 -1.05 0.91
CA GLU A 44 -13.28 -1.07 2.05
C GLU A 44 -13.68 -2.21 2.99
N GLY A 45 -12.69 -3.03 3.34
CA GLY A 45 -12.78 -4.03 4.39
C GLY A 45 -11.70 -3.84 5.44
N PRO A 46 -11.66 -4.69 6.48
CA PRO A 46 -10.73 -4.53 7.60
C PRO A 46 -9.25 -4.60 7.23
N THR A 47 -8.93 -5.25 6.11
CA THR A 47 -7.55 -5.53 5.68
C THR A 47 -7.29 -5.18 4.22
N HIS A 48 -8.25 -4.56 3.53
CA HIS A 48 -8.10 -4.20 2.12
C HIS A 48 -8.99 -3.04 1.72
N MET A 49 -8.64 -2.39 0.61
CA MET A 49 -9.41 -1.33 -0.03
C MET A 49 -9.26 -1.45 -1.54
N THR A 50 -10.36 -1.23 -2.27
CA THR A 50 -10.32 -0.99 -3.71
C THR A 50 -10.67 0.47 -3.99
N LEU A 51 -9.95 1.07 -4.93
CA LEU A 51 -10.20 2.43 -5.40
C LEU A 51 -10.39 2.43 -6.91
N ARG A 52 -11.28 3.30 -7.40
CA ARG A 52 -11.59 3.46 -8.81
C ARG A 52 -11.26 4.86 -9.30
N GLY A 53 -10.48 4.92 -10.38
CA GLY A 53 -10.14 6.13 -11.12
C GLY A 53 -11.28 6.57 -12.06
N GLN A 54 -11.18 7.79 -12.58
CA GLN A 54 -12.20 8.38 -13.47
C GLN A 54 -12.31 7.68 -14.83
N GLY A 55 -11.24 7.04 -15.30
CA GLY A 55 -11.19 6.28 -16.54
C GLY A 55 -11.50 4.79 -16.36
N GLY A 56 -12.02 4.38 -15.19
CA GLY A 56 -12.24 2.98 -14.85
C GLY A 56 -10.98 2.24 -14.37
N GLU A 57 -9.91 2.97 -14.07
CA GLU A 57 -8.72 2.39 -13.46
C GLU A 57 -9.05 1.79 -12.09
N GLU A 58 -8.33 0.75 -11.70
CA GLU A 58 -8.49 0.09 -10.41
C GLU A 58 -7.18 0.05 -9.65
N ILE A 59 -7.25 0.33 -8.35
CA ILE A 59 -6.18 0.16 -7.38
C ILE A 59 -6.68 -0.77 -6.30
N VAL A 60 -5.89 -1.78 -5.96
CA VAL A 60 -6.14 -2.65 -4.82
C VAL A 60 -5.01 -2.45 -3.82
N VAL A 61 -5.36 -2.14 -2.57
CA VAL A 61 -4.44 -2.05 -1.43
C VAL A 61 -4.83 -3.10 -0.41
N GLY A 62 -3.87 -3.89 0.04
CA GLY A 62 -4.02 -4.91 1.06
C GLY A 62 -2.99 -4.72 2.17
N VAL A 63 -3.41 -5.04 3.40
CA VAL A 63 -2.56 -4.96 4.59
C VAL A 63 -2.58 -6.27 5.36
N ALA A 64 -1.43 -6.65 5.90
CA ALA A 64 -1.28 -7.82 6.76
C ALA A 64 -0.32 -7.52 7.90
N MET A 65 -0.53 -8.13 9.07
CA MET A 65 0.41 -8.03 10.17
C MET A 65 1.72 -8.75 9.84
N ALA A 66 2.84 -8.10 10.13
CA ALA A 66 4.20 -8.62 9.95
C ALA A 66 5.01 -8.35 11.21
N GLY A 67 4.77 -9.16 12.25
CA GLY A 67 5.37 -8.94 13.58
C GLY A 67 4.85 -7.66 14.22
N ALA A 68 5.76 -6.76 14.58
CA ALA A 68 5.43 -5.43 15.11
C ALA A 68 5.14 -4.38 14.02
N ALA A 69 5.20 -4.77 12.74
CA ALA A 69 4.99 -3.90 11.59
C ALA A 69 3.77 -4.35 10.75
N THR A 70 3.44 -3.55 9.74
CA THR A 70 2.41 -3.87 8.75
C THR A 70 3.05 -4.08 7.38
N ALA A 71 2.82 -5.24 6.77
CA ALA A 71 3.11 -5.47 5.37
C ALA A 71 1.98 -4.88 4.53
N VAL A 72 2.35 -4.11 3.51
CA VAL A 72 1.43 -3.45 2.59
C VAL A 72 1.71 -3.96 1.19
N THR A 73 0.66 -4.43 0.52
CA THR A 73 0.69 -4.77 -0.90
C THR A 73 -0.25 -3.84 -1.64
N ALA A 74 0.19 -3.32 -2.77
CA ALA A 74 -0.66 -2.51 -3.64
C ALA A 74 -0.42 -2.87 -5.10
N SER A 75 -1.48 -2.81 -5.89
CA SER A 75 -1.42 -3.13 -7.31
C SER A 75 -2.40 -2.30 -8.13
N SER A 76 -2.02 -2.02 -9.36
CA SER A 76 -2.87 -1.42 -10.39
C SER A 76 -2.35 -1.84 -11.76
N TYR A 77 -3.19 -1.77 -12.79
CA TYR A 77 -2.76 -1.94 -14.18
C TYR A 77 -2.25 -0.64 -14.82
N LEU A 78 -2.71 0.52 -14.34
CA LEU A 78 -2.47 1.82 -14.98
C LEU A 78 -1.79 2.82 -14.04
N PHE A 79 -1.86 2.61 -12.72
CA PHE A 79 -1.33 3.54 -11.72
C PHE A 79 -0.06 3.05 -11.03
N ASP A 80 0.78 2.23 -11.69
CA ASP A 80 2.00 1.67 -11.09
C ASP A 80 2.91 2.73 -10.44
N GLN A 81 3.09 3.88 -11.08
CA GLN A 81 3.90 4.96 -10.52
C GLN A 81 3.26 5.56 -9.25
N GLN A 82 1.94 5.75 -9.24
CA GLN A 82 1.25 6.31 -8.07
C GLN A 82 1.23 5.32 -6.91
N VAL A 83 1.13 4.03 -7.22
CA VAL A 83 1.32 2.95 -6.24
C VAL A 83 2.72 3.01 -5.63
N ALA A 84 3.77 3.16 -6.45
CA ALA A 84 5.15 3.27 -5.97
C ALA A 84 5.34 4.49 -5.05
N LEU A 85 4.80 5.64 -5.43
CA LEU A 85 4.86 6.87 -4.65
C LEU A 85 4.11 6.76 -3.33
N PHE A 86 2.92 6.14 -3.34
CA PHE A 86 2.17 5.85 -2.13
C PHE A 86 3.00 4.99 -1.17
N LEU A 87 3.53 3.85 -1.64
CA LEU A 87 4.32 2.95 -0.81
C LEU A 87 5.58 3.62 -0.25
N ALA A 88 6.24 4.46 -1.05
CA ALA A 88 7.41 5.24 -0.62
C ALA A 88 7.07 6.35 0.39
N SER A 89 5.81 6.80 0.45
CA SER A 89 5.35 7.81 1.40
C SER A 89 5.05 7.25 2.80
N LEU A 90 4.93 5.93 2.93
CA LEU A 90 4.66 5.28 4.21
C LEU A 90 5.92 5.36 5.11
N PRO A 91 5.76 5.62 6.42
CA PRO A 91 6.90 5.64 7.32
C PRO A 91 7.50 4.22 7.40
N PRO A 92 8.82 4.07 7.28
CA PRO A 92 9.45 2.76 7.30
C PRO A 92 9.26 2.09 8.66
N ALA A 93 9.10 0.77 8.67
CA ALA A 93 9.23 0.00 9.90
C ALA A 93 10.68 0.09 10.42
N ALA A 94 10.87 0.08 11.74
CA ALA A 94 12.20 0.04 12.32
C ALA A 94 12.96 -1.19 11.80
N PRO A 95 14.25 -1.06 11.42
CA PRO A 95 15.04 -2.21 11.04
C PRO A 95 15.09 -3.20 12.21
N VAL A 96 14.96 -4.49 11.91
CA VAL A 96 14.94 -5.58 12.90
C VAL A 96 16.16 -5.58 13.84
N ASP A 97 17.29 -5.01 13.40
CA ASP A 97 18.51 -4.88 14.22
C ASP A 97 18.43 -3.79 15.31
N ALA A 98 17.55 -2.79 15.18
CA ALA A 98 17.43 -1.72 16.17
C ALA A 98 16.72 -2.19 17.46
N LEU A 99 15.91 -3.24 17.41
CA LEU A 99 15.24 -3.80 18.58
C LEU A 99 16.12 -4.78 19.38
N ALA A 100 17.20 -5.31 18.78
CA ALA A 100 18.13 -6.20 19.47
C ALA A 100 19.17 -5.46 20.32
N GLY A 101 19.51 -4.21 19.96
CA GLY A 101 20.53 -3.40 20.67
C GLY A 101 20.04 -2.64 21.90
N ALA A 102 18.72 -2.57 22.15
CA ALA A 102 18.14 -1.88 23.30
C ALA A 102 17.89 -2.80 24.51
N ALA A 103 18.22 -4.09 24.39
CA ALA A 103 18.04 -5.11 25.43
C ALA A 103 19.37 -5.73 25.90
N SER A 104 20.51 -5.05 25.70
CA SER A 104 21.83 -5.46 26.19
C SER A 104 22.40 -4.44 27.19
#